data_AF-A0A3B9R9U0-F1
#
_entry.id   AF-A0A3B9R9U0-F1
#
_cell.length_a   1.000
_cell.length_b   1.000
_cell.length_c   1.000
_cell.angle_alpha   90.00
_cell.angle_beta   90.00
_cell.angle_gamma   90.00
#
_symmetry.space_group_name_H-M   'P 1'
#
loop_
_entity.id
_entity.type
_entity.pdbx_description
1 polymer ?
#
loop_
_entity_poly.entity_id
_entity_poly.type
_entity_poly.pdbx_seq_one_letter_code
_entity_poly.pdbx_strand_id
1 'polypeptide(L)'
;MRKSHYILLILVITLVLFDIDPMYAGPGGTVVKAIFKTWWGKVLLSIIGIIFFPLTIYVYFREYFAVKNCKKELLELGKRNKDFSWLNLDKNVRNIFNRVYIAWNNQDLKEASSYISHWYWQNQQLVHLDEWKKENLRNVCKVDGIKSVKPLYLEISEDEGLEGSRIAFLI
;
A
#
# COMPACT_ATOMS: atom_id res chain seq x y z
N MET A 1 -2.08 55.45 9.27
CA MET A 1 -1.65 54.78 8.02
C MET A 1 -2.62 55.15 6.90
N ARG A 2 -2.13 55.83 5.87
CA ARG A 2 -2.94 56.46 4.80
C ARG A 2 -3.68 55.38 4.00
N LYS A 3 -4.96 55.57 3.64
CA LYS A 3 -5.79 54.61 2.86
C LYS A 3 -5.07 54.01 1.64
N SER A 4 -4.16 54.78 1.03
CA SER A 4 -3.28 54.35 -0.05
C SER A 4 -2.43 53.11 0.27
N HIS A 5 -1.96 52.94 1.51
CA HIS A 5 -1.13 51.78 1.90
C HIS A 5 -1.97 50.50 2.02
N TYR A 6 -3.23 50.61 2.46
CA TYR A 6 -4.17 49.49 2.47
C TYR A 6 -4.55 49.07 1.05
N ILE A 7 -4.80 50.03 0.16
CA ILE A 7 -5.08 49.75 -1.26
C ILE A 7 -3.87 49.09 -1.91
N LEU A 8 -2.67 49.59 -1.67
CA LEU A 8 -1.44 49.00 -2.22
C LEU A 8 -1.19 47.59 -1.68
N LEU A 9 -1.43 47.35 -0.40
CA LEU A 9 -1.32 46.02 0.21
C LEU A 9 -2.35 45.05 -0.38
N ILE A 10 -3.60 45.46 -0.54
CA ILE A 10 -4.65 44.67 -1.20
C ILE A 10 -4.26 44.37 -2.65
N LEU A 11 -3.74 45.35 -3.37
CA LEU A 11 -3.37 45.21 -4.79
C LEU A 11 -2.16 44.29 -4.98
N VAL A 12 -1.16 44.36 -4.08
CA VAL A 12 -0.03 43.42 -4.03
C VAL A 12 -0.51 42.01 -3.68
N ILE A 13 -1.37 41.85 -2.68
CA ILE A 13 -1.97 40.56 -2.35
C ILE A 13 -2.74 40.01 -3.55
N THR A 14 -3.54 40.84 -4.22
CA THR A 14 -4.31 40.44 -5.40
C THR A 14 -3.39 40.00 -6.55
N LEU A 15 -2.34 40.76 -6.85
CA LEU A 15 -1.37 40.38 -7.89
C LEU A 15 -0.65 39.06 -7.58
N VAL A 16 -0.30 38.81 -6.32
CA VAL A 16 0.32 37.54 -5.88
C VAL A 16 -0.68 36.38 -5.91
N LEU A 17 -1.96 36.63 -5.58
CA LEU A 17 -3.04 35.64 -5.65
C LEU A 17 -3.41 35.25 -7.10
N PHE A 18 -3.26 36.17 -8.05
CA PHE A 18 -3.64 35.98 -9.45
C PHE A 18 -2.47 35.78 -10.40
N ASP A 19 -1.28 35.44 -9.88
CA ASP A 19 -0.17 35.01 -10.72
C ASP A 19 -0.45 33.58 -11.24
N ILE A 20 -1.07 33.51 -12.42
CA ILE A 20 -1.49 32.28 -13.06
C ILE A 20 -0.34 31.76 -13.92
N ASP A 21 0.36 30.74 -13.44
CA ASP A 21 1.27 29.96 -14.28
C ASP A 21 0.48 29.29 -15.42
N PRO A 22 0.97 29.30 -16.68
CA PRO A 22 0.28 28.67 -17.80
C PRO A 22 0.11 27.17 -17.55
N MET A 23 -1.15 26.72 -17.44
CA MET A 23 -1.49 25.34 -17.13
C MET A 23 -1.36 24.45 -18.38
N TYR A 24 -0.20 23.83 -18.55
CA TYR A 24 0.01 22.83 -19.61
C TYR A 24 -0.65 21.51 -19.22
N ALA A 25 -1.71 21.13 -19.93
CA ALA A 25 -2.34 19.81 -19.82
C ALA A 25 -1.39 18.74 -20.40
N GLY A 26 -0.56 18.15 -19.54
CA GLY A 26 0.25 16.98 -19.86
C GLY A 26 -0.37 15.68 -19.33
N PRO A 27 0.12 14.50 -19.76
CA PRO A 27 -0.25 13.21 -19.17
C PRO A 27 -0.14 13.28 -17.64
N GLY A 28 -1.00 12.59 -16.88
CA GLY A 28 -1.25 12.85 -15.44
C GLY A 28 -0.01 13.02 -14.54
N GLY A 29 1.11 12.35 -14.85
CA GLY A 29 2.39 12.55 -14.16
C GLY A 29 3.03 13.95 -14.33
N THR A 30 2.73 14.64 -15.43
CA THR A 30 3.16 16.02 -15.70
C THR A 30 2.33 17.03 -14.91
N VAL A 31 1.03 16.77 -14.70
CA VAL A 31 0.15 17.61 -13.88
C VAL A 31 0.60 17.58 -12.42
N VAL A 32 0.87 16.40 -11.87
CA VAL A 32 1.41 16.27 -10.50
C VAL A 32 2.75 16.99 -10.38
N LYS A 33 3.68 16.81 -11.33
CA LYS A 33 4.97 17.51 -11.35
C LYS A 33 4.82 19.04 -11.42
N ALA A 34 3.81 19.56 -12.12
CA ALA A 34 3.54 21.00 -12.19
C ALA A 34 3.09 21.56 -10.83
N ILE A 35 2.22 20.85 -10.10
CA ILE A 35 1.78 21.23 -8.75
C ILE A 35 2.97 21.31 -7.77
N PHE A 36 3.94 20.41 -7.87
CA PHE A 36 5.15 20.48 -7.04
C PHE A 36 6.11 21.63 -7.41
N LYS A 37 5.96 22.24 -8.60
CA LYS A 37 6.83 23.32 -9.07
C LYS A 37 6.28 24.71 -8.75
N THR A 38 4.97 24.92 -8.89
CA THR A 38 4.36 26.24 -8.66
C THR A 38 4.37 26.63 -7.19
N TRP A 39 4.45 27.93 -6.91
CA TRP A 39 4.43 28.43 -5.53
C TRP A 39 3.12 28.06 -4.82
N TRP A 40 1.98 28.31 -5.48
CA TRP A 40 0.65 27.95 -4.97
C TRP A 40 0.45 26.45 -4.77
N GLY A 41 0.98 25.62 -5.67
CA GLY A 41 0.92 24.16 -5.53
C GLY A 41 1.73 23.66 -4.33
N LYS A 42 2.90 24.26 -4.05
CA LYS A 42 3.67 23.95 -2.82
C LYS A 42 2.93 24.37 -1.56
N VAL A 43 2.29 25.54 -1.54
CA VAL A 43 1.48 25.99 -0.39
C VAL A 43 0.32 25.04 -0.14
N LEU A 44 -0.43 24.69 -1.20
CA LEU A 44 -1.53 23.74 -1.12
C LEU A 44 -1.08 22.37 -0.60
N LEU A 45 0.01 21.82 -1.16
CA LEU A 45 0.58 20.54 -0.72
C LEU A 45 1.06 20.59 0.73
N SER A 46 1.58 21.74 1.19
CA SER A 46 2.01 21.93 2.57
C SER A 46 0.81 21.90 3.52
N ILE A 47 -0.29 22.56 3.17
CA ILE A 47 -1.52 22.54 3.97
C ILE A 47 -2.10 21.12 4.03
N ILE A 48 -2.23 20.45 2.87
CA ILE A 48 -2.68 19.05 2.78
C ILE A 48 -1.77 18.17 3.64
N GLY A 49 -0.44 18.34 3.51
CA GLY A 49 0.55 17.64 4.29
C GLY A 49 0.31 17.81 5.79
N ILE A 50 0.18 19.04 6.29
CA ILE A 50 -0.05 19.33 7.71
C ILE A 50 -1.36 18.68 8.21
N ILE A 51 -2.43 18.70 7.40
CA ILE A 51 -3.71 18.10 7.76
C ILE A 51 -3.61 16.56 7.85
N PHE A 52 -2.95 15.92 6.88
CA PHE A 52 -2.81 14.47 6.84
C PHE A 52 -1.64 13.92 7.66
N PHE A 53 -0.73 14.77 8.11
CA PHE A 53 0.46 14.37 8.86
C PHE A 53 0.14 13.69 10.19
N PRO A 54 -0.78 14.21 11.05
CA PRO A 54 -1.19 13.52 12.26
C PRO A 54 -1.77 12.12 11.99
N LEU A 55 -2.59 11.98 10.94
CA LEU A 55 -3.16 10.69 10.55
C LEU A 55 -2.08 9.73 10.05
N THR A 56 -1.16 10.21 9.22
CA THR A 56 -0.04 9.42 8.69
C THR A 56 0.85 8.91 9.82
N ILE A 57 1.19 9.78 10.77
CA ILE A 57 1.95 9.43 11.97
C ILE A 57 1.20 8.40 12.80
N TYR A 58 -0.09 8.62 13.05
CA TYR A 58 -0.91 7.71 13.85
C TYR A 58 -0.93 6.30 13.25
N VAL A 59 -1.19 6.19 11.94
CA VAL A 59 -1.21 4.90 11.23
C VAL A 59 0.17 4.24 11.26
N TYR A 60 1.24 5.01 11.03
CA TYR A 60 2.62 4.51 11.09
C TYR A 60 2.96 3.92 12.46
N PHE A 61 2.67 4.64 13.54
CA PHE A 61 2.90 4.13 14.89
C PHE A 61 2.05 2.91 15.20
N ARG A 62 0.77 2.90 14.79
CA ARG A 62 -0.11 1.75 14.98
C ARG A 62 0.45 0.50 14.29
N GLU A 63 0.92 0.63 13.04
CA GLU A 63 1.59 -0.45 12.33
C GLU A 63 2.85 -0.90 13.06
N TYR A 64 3.71 0.05 13.47
CA TYR A 64 4.95 -0.26 14.18
C TYR A 64 4.70 -1.07 15.46
N PHE A 65 3.74 -0.65 16.29
CA PHE A 65 3.39 -1.38 17.50
C PHE A 65 2.75 -2.73 17.21
N ALA A 66 1.86 -2.83 16.21
CA ALA A 66 1.26 -4.10 15.81
C ALA A 66 2.33 -5.12 15.38
N VAL A 67 3.27 -4.69 14.53
CA VAL A 67 4.39 -5.54 14.07
C VAL A 67 5.29 -5.95 15.23
N LYS A 68 5.62 -5.01 16.12
CA LYS A 68 6.47 -5.28 17.29
C LYS A 68 5.81 -6.29 18.23
N ASN A 69 4.53 -6.12 18.53
CA ASN A 69 3.79 -7.01 19.41
C ASN A 69 3.63 -8.41 18.79
N CYS A 70 3.23 -8.48 17.52
CA CYS A 70 3.11 -9.76 16.81
C CYS A 70 4.44 -10.52 16.76
N LYS A 71 5.57 -9.83 16.48
CA LYS A 71 6.89 -10.47 16.48
C LYS A 71 7.28 -11.00 17.87
N LYS A 72 6.90 -10.30 18.93
CA LYS A 72 7.14 -10.76 20.31
C LYS A 72 6.33 -12.04 20.59
N GLU A 73 5.05 -12.05 20.26
CA GLU A 73 4.18 -13.23 20.42
C GLU A 73 4.66 -14.42 19.59
N LEU A 74 5.00 -14.20 18.31
CA LEU A 74 5.59 -15.24 17.45
C LEU A 74 6.89 -15.80 17.99
N LEU A 75 7.69 -15.00 18.70
CA LEU A 75 8.92 -15.49 19.33
C LEU A 75 8.61 -16.44 20.48
N GLU A 76 7.55 -16.19 21.25
CA GLU A 76 7.09 -17.10 22.31
C GLU A 76 6.45 -18.37 21.74
N LEU A 77 5.60 -18.24 20.72
CA LEU A 77 5.00 -19.38 20.01
C LEU A 77 6.04 -20.23 19.30
N GLY A 78 7.04 -19.59 18.69
CA GLY A 78 8.16 -20.24 18.00
C GLY A 78 9.00 -21.15 18.90
N LYS A 79 8.98 -20.93 20.23
CA LYS A 79 9.62 -21.84 21.20
C LYS A 79 8.84 -23.14 21.39
N ARG A 80 7.51 -23.10 21.22
CA ARG A 80 6.61 -24.25 21.36
C ARG A 80 6.46 -25.02 20.05
N ASN A 81 6.26 -24.29 18.94
CA ASN A 81 6.12 -24.84 17.60
C ASN A 81 7.01 -24.05 16.62
N LYS A 82 7.96 -24.74 15.98
CA LYS A 82 8.94 -24.14 15.06
C LYS A 82 8.29 -23.54 13.80
N ASP A 83 7.08 -23.94 13.45
CA ASP A 83 6.35 -23.40 12.29
C ASP A 83 5.97 -21.93 12.48
N PHE A 84 5.82 -21.50 13.74
CA PHE A 84 5.58 -20.10 14.10
C PHE A 84 6.87 -19.28 14.25
N SER A 85 8.04 -19.88 14.02
CA SER A 85 9.29 -19.12 14.03
C SER A 85 9.31 -18.10 12.89
N TRP A 86 9.75 -16.88 13.19
CA TRP A 86 9.73 -15.77 12.22
C TRP A 86 10.46 -16.10 10.91
N LEU A 87 11.58 -16.83 10.97
CA LEU A 87 12.35 -17.21 9.79
C LEU A 87 11.57 -18.17 8.88
N ASN A 88 10.87 -19.15 9.45
CA ASN A 88 10.04 -20.07 8.68
C ASN A 88 8.83 -19.34 8.09
N LEU A 89 8.16 -18.50 8.88
CA LEU A 89 7.02 -17.72 8.42
C LEU A 89 7.39 -16.76 7.28
N ASP A 90 8.46 -15.96 7.43
CA ASP A 90 8.91 -15.04 6.37
C ASP A 90 9.22 -15.79 5.07
N LYS A 91 9.94 -16.92 5.16
CA LYS A 91 10.24 -17.76 4.00
C LYS A 91 8.98 -18.33 3.34
N ASN A 92 8.06 -18.89 4.14
CA ASN A 92 6.83 -19.51 3.64
C ASN A 92 5.91 -18.48 2.99
N VAL A 93 5.71 -17.33 3.63
CA VAL A 93 4.89 -16.25 3.09
C VAL A 93 5.47 -15.73 1.78
N ARG A 94 6.77 -15.47 1.71
CA ARG A 94 7.42 -15.05 0.45
C ARG A 94 7.24 -16.07 -0.67
N ASN A 95 7.40 -17.35 -0.36
CA ASN A 95 7.22 -18.42 -1.35
C ASN A 95 5.77 -18.50 -1.84
N ILE A 96 4.79 -18.45 -0.92
CA ILE A 96 3.36 -18.44 -1.26
C ILE A 96 3.04 -17.26 -2.20
N PHE A 97 3.45 -16.04 -1.82
CA PHE A 97 3.19 -14.86 -2.63
C PHE A 97 3.83 -14.95 -4.01
N ASN A 98 5.10 -15.37 -4.09
CA ASN A 98 5.77 -15.56 -5.38
C ASN A 98 5.05 -16.59 -6.26
N ARG A 99 4.60 -17.71 -5.71
CA ARG A 99 3.86 -18.74 -6.46
C ARG A 99 2.54 -18.21 -7.01
N VAL A 100 1.78 -17.47 -6.20
CA VAL A 100 0.53 -16.84 -6.63
C VAL A 100 0.79 -15.83 -7.75
N TYR A 101 1.84 -15.02 -7.65
CA TYR A 101 2.20 -14.04 -8.69
C TYR A 101 2.66 -14.70 -9.99
N ILE A 102 3.43 -15.80 -9.91
CA ILE A 102 3.83 -16.57 -11.09
C ILE A 102 2.59 -17.15 -11.78
N ALA A 103 1.67 -17.74 -11.00
CA ALA A 103 0.41 -18.27 -11.50
C ALA A 103 -0.44 -17.19 -12.19
N TRP A 104 -0.51 -15.98 -11.62
CA TRP A 104 -1.13 -14.81 -12.25
C TRP A 104 -0.48 -14.43 -13.58
N ASN A 105 0.85 -14.38 -13.63
CA ASN A 105 1.59 -14.06 -14.84
C ASN A 105 1.38 -15.11 -15.95
N ASN A 106 1.20 -16.36 -15.54
CA ASN A 106 0.90 -17.49 -16.43
C ASN A 106 -0.60 -17.60 -16.79
N GLN A 107 -1.46 -16.75 -16.20
CA GLN A 107 -2.92 -16.74 -16.37
C GLN A 107 -3.62 -18.05 -15.95
N ASP A 108 -2.97 -18.85 -15.10
CA ASP A 108 -3.52 -20.08 -14.54
C ASP A 108 -3.30 -20.12 -13.04
N LEU A 109 -4.34 -19.75 -12.28
CA LEU A 109 -4.30 -19.78 -10.82
C LEU A 109 -4.50 -21.17 -10.21
N LYS A 110 -4.80 -22.21 -11.01
CA LYS A 110 -5.00 -23.56 -10.50
C LYS A 110 -3.74 -24.08 -9.81
N GLU A 111 -2.55 -23.72 -10.29
CA GLU A 111 -1.27 -24.10 -9.69
C GLU A 111 -1.08 -23.54 -8.27
N ALA A 112 -1.76 -22.43 -7.94
CA ALA A 112 -1.66 -21.77 -6.64
C ALA A 112 -2.91 -21.96 -5.77
N SER A 113 -3.88 -22.79 -6.20
CA SER A 113 -5.19 -22.91 -5.55
C SER A 113 -5.10 -23.44 -4.11
N SER A 114 -4.04 -24.18 -3.76
CA SER A 114 -3.80 -24.66 -2.39
C SER A 114 -3.38 -23.55 -1.42
N TYR A 115 -2.92 -22.41 -1.93
CA TYR A 115 -2.41 -21.30 -1.12
C TYR A 115 -3.39 -20.15 -0.97
N ILE A 116 -4.49 -20.17 -1.71
CA ILE A 116 -5.49 -19.11 -1.75
C ILE A 116 -6.86 -19.69 -1.42
N SER A 117 -7.76 -18.84 -0.93
CA SER A 117 -9.13 -19.27 -0.69
C SER A 117 -9.83 -19.59 -2.02
N HIS A 118 -10.80 -20.52 -1.97
CA HIS A 118 -11.60 -20.86 -3.15
C HIS A 118 -12.29 -19.64 -3.76
N TRP A 119 -12.80 -18.74 -2.92
CA TRP A 119 -13.42 -17.49 -3.35
C TRP A 119 -12.42 -16.58 -4.07
N TYR A 120 -11.21 -16.40 -3.53
CA TYR A 120 -10.19 -15.56 -4.15
C TYR A 120 -9.76 -16.13 -5.50
N TRP A 121 -9.53 -17.44 -5.56
CA TRP A 121 -9.22 -18.15 -6.81
C TRP A 121 -10.28 -17.91 -7.89
N GLN A 122 -11.55 -18.19 -7.58
CA GLN A 122 -12.66 -18.03 -8.54
C GLN A 122 -12.77 -16.59 -9.03
N ASN A 123 -12.71 -15.63 -8.11
CA ASN A 123 -12.81 -14.22 -8.44
C ASN A 123 -11.66 -13.80 -9.39
N GLN A 124 -10.42 -14.09 -9.03
CA GLN A 124 -9.28 -13.66 -9.84
C GLN A 124 -9.20 -14.37 -11.21
N GLN A 125 -9.55 -15.65 -11.28
CA GLN A 125 -9.54 -16.38 -12.56
C GLN A 125 -10.70 -15.91 -13.46
N LEU A 126 -11.95 -15.99 -12.97
CA LEU A 126 -13.12 -15.78 -13.81
C LEU A 126 -13.37 -14.31 -14.14
N VAL A 127 -13.17 -13.40 -13.18
CA VAL A 127 -13.54 -11.98 -13.33
C VAL A 127 -12.45 -11.19 -14.06
N HIS A 128 -11.19 -11.55 -13.87
CA HIS A 128 -10.07 -10.79 -14.43
C HIS A 128 -9.36 -11.56 -15.53
N LEU A 129 -8.74 -12.70 -15.23
CA LEU A 129 -7.87 -13.38 -16.19
C LEU A 129 -8.63 -13.92 -17.41
N ASP A 130 -9.78 -14.55 -17.20
CA ASP A 130 -10.59 -15.12 -18.28
C ASP A 130 -11.24 -14.01 -19.11
N GLU A 131 -11.69 -12.92 -18.50
CA GLU A 131 -12.28 -11.78 -19.21
C GLU A 131 -11.26 -11.08 -20.08
N TRP A 132 -10.07 -10.78 -19.54
CA TRP A 132 -8.96 -10.24 -20.33
C TRP A 132 -8.58 -11.16 -21.48
N LYS A 133 -8.58 -12.47 -21.26
CA LYS A 133 -8.29 -13.45 -22.31
C LYS A 133 -9.32 -13.42 -23.44
N LYS A 134 -10.62 -13.24 -23.13
CA LYS A 134 -11.67 -13.06 -24.15
C LYS A 134 -11.44 -11.80 -24.98
N GLU A 135 -10.93 -10.74 -24.37
CA GLU A 135 -10.57 -9.49 -25.03
C GLU A 135 -9.22 -9.54 -25.77
N ASN A 136 -8.58 -10.71 -25.88
CA ASN A 136 -7.21 -10.90 -26.40
C ASN A 136 -6.14 -10.09 -25.63
N LEU A 137 -6.42 -9.76 -24.37
CA LEU A 137 -5.47 -9.13 -23.46
C LEU A 137 -4.70 -10.21 -22.69
N ARG A 138 -3.43 -9.91 -22.43
CA ARG A 138 -2.54 -10.74 -21.63
C ARG A 138 -2.14 -10.00 -20.36
N ASN A 139 -2.26 -10.68 -19.23
CA ASN A 139 -1.69 -10.18 -17.99
C ASN A 139 -0.15 -10.15 -18.08
N VAL A 140 0.46 -9.01 -17.75
CA VAL A 140 1.91 -8.84 -17.69
C VAL A 140 2.28 -8.37 -16.30
N CYS A 141 2.79 -9.27 -15.47
CA CYS A 141 3.29 -8.92 -14.14
C CYS A 141 4.82 -8.85 -14.16
N LYS A 142 5.37 -7.72 -13.72
CA LYS A 142 6.81 -7.57 -13.44
C LYS A 142 7.00 -7.33 -11.96
N VAL A 143 7.24 -8.40 -11.20
CA VAL A 143 7.54 -8.33 -9.78
C VAL A 143 9.05 -8.42 -9.61
N ASP A 144 9.69 -7.30 -9.25
CA ASP A 144 11.13 -7.25 -9.01
C ASP A 144 11.54 -7.94 -7.69
N GLY A 145 10.59 -8.10 -6.76
CA GLY A 145 10.77 -8.84 -5.52
C GLY A 145 9.92 -8.30 -4.36
N ILE A 146 9.85 -9.08 -3.29
CA ILE A 146 9.15 -8.72 -2.06
C ILE A 146 10.11 -7.92 -1.15
N LYS A 147 9.83 -6.63 -0.95
CA LYS A 147 10.68 -5.75 -0.13
C LYS A 147 10.63 -6.07 1.35
N SER A 148 9.43 -6.33 1.88
CA SER A 148 9.24 -6.60 3.31
C SER A 148 8.07 -7.55 3.53
N VAL A 149 8.15 -8.33 4.60
CA VAL A 149 7.00 -9.06 5.14
C VAL A 149 6.87 -8.65 6.60
N LYS A 150 5.67 -8.21 7.00
CA LYS A 150 5.41 -7.73 8.35
C LYS A 150 4.14 -8.40 8.90
N PRO A 151 4.20 -9.10 10.04
CA PRO A 151 3.01 -9.66 10.67
C PRO A 151 2.24 -8.50 11.32
N LEU A 152 0.97 -8.32 10.97
CA LEU A 152 0.13 -7.25 11.50
C LEU A 152 -0.82 -7.74 12.59
N TYR A 153 -1.19 -9.01 12.55
CA TYR A 153 -2.19 -9.58 13.44
C TYR A 153 -2.01 -11.08 13.59
N LEU A 154 -2.31 -11.59 14.78
CA LEU A 154 -2.29 -12.99 15.15
C LEU A 154 -3.62 -13.34 15.83
N GLU A 155 -4.22 -14.43 15.38
CA GLU A 155 -5.36 -15.08 16.03
C GLU A 155 -4.91 -16.51 16.31
N ILE A 156 -4.68 -16.82 17.59
CA ILE A 156 -4.10 -18.10 18.01
C ILE A 156 -5.23 -19.02 18.48
N SER A 157 -5.23 -20.23 17.94
CA SER A 157 -6.16 -21.29 18.34
C SER A 157 -5.81 -21.82 19.74
N GLU A 158 -6.83 -22.27 20.48
CA GLU A 158 -6.64 -22.92 21.78
C GLU A 158 -6.19 -24.38 21.68
N ASP A 159 -6.13 -24.92 20.46
CA ASP A 159 -5.66 -26.28 20.17
C ASP A 159 -4.18 -26.47 20.57
N GLU A 160 -3.82 -27.64 21.13
CA GLU A 160 -2.44 -27.95 21.53
C GLU A 160 -1.43 -27.87 20.36
N GLY A 161 -1.86 -28.23 19.15
CA GLY A 161 -1.08 -28.12 17.92
C GLY A 161 -1.08 -26.72 17.30
N LEU A 162 -1.89 -25.79 17.84
CA LEU A 162 -2.16 -24.46 17.31
C LEU A 162 -2.80 -24.48 15.91
N GLU A 163 -3.40 -25.60 15.52
CA GLU A 163 -4.06 -25.73 14.22
C GLU A 163 -5.28 -24.79 14.16
N GLY A 164 -5.50 -24.19 12.99
CA GLY A 164 -6.53 -23.17 12.79
C GLY A 164 -6.12 -21.73 13.17
N SER A 165 -4.92 -21.54 13.72
CA SER A 165 -4.37 -20.20 13.96
C SER A 165 -4.22 -19.40 12.67
N ARG A 166 -4.47 -18.10 12.73
CA ARG A 166 -4.43 -17.18 11.58
C ARG A 166 -3.42 -16.08 11.82
N ILE A 167 -2.71 -15.73 10.75
CA ILE A 167 -1.73 -14.65 10.76
C ILE A 167 -2.01 -13.75 9.56
N ALA A 168 -2.15 -12.45 9.82
CA ALA A 168 -2.26 -11.45 8.75
C ALA A 168 -0.89 -10.80 8.50
N PHE A 169 -0.51 -10.70 7.22
CA PHE A 169 0.75 -10.10 6.80
C PHE A 169 0.53 -8.88 5.90
N LEU A 170 1.38 -7.87 6.08
CA LEU A 170 1.62 -6.79 5.12
C LEU A 170 2.86 -7.12 4.30
N ILE A 171 2.73 -7.05 2.98
CA ILE A 171 3.73 -7.48 1.99
C ILE A 171 3.97 -6.37 0.98
#